data_AF-A0A845CM69-F1
#
_entry.id   AF-A0A845CM69-F1
#
_cell.length_a   1.000
_cell.length_b   1.000
_cell.length_c   1.000
_cell.angle_alpha   90.00
_cell.angle_beta   90.00
_cell.angle_gamma   90.00
#
_symmetry.space_group_name_H-M   'P 1'
#
loop_
_entity.id
_entity.type
_entity.pdbx_description
1 polymer ?
#
loop_
_entity_poly.entity_id
_entity_poly.type
_entity_poly.pdbx_seq_one_letter_code
_entity_poly.pdbx_strand_id
1 'polypeptide(L)'
;MIGLVIVGHGDYPDALLHAAESVLAGTTQMKALSLQPDADPAGFTEKIEKTVMEVDAGEGVIIMTDMMGGAPTNAALAMLNHPGV
;
A
#
# COMPACT_ATOMS: atom_id res chain seq x y z
N MET A 1 1.80 -7.09 15.08
CA MET A 1 2.75 -6.92 13.96
C MET A 1 2.27 -5.76 13.12
N ILE A 2 3.21 -4.89 12.70
CA ILE A 2 2.93 -3.74 11.83
C ILE A 2 2.52 -4.23 10.43
N GLY A 3 1.39 -3.76 9.91
CA GLY A 3 0.92 -4.08 8.56
C GLY A 3 1.73 -3.36 7.47
N LEU A 4 1.73 -3.89 6.23
CA LEU A 4 2.40 -3.24 5.10
C LEU A 4 1.46 -3.12 3.89
N VAL A 5 1.35 -1.91 3.38
CA VAL A 5 0.68 -1.62 2.10
C VAL A 5 1.71 -1.08 1.12
N ILE A 6 1.95 -1.81 0.04
CA ILE A 6 2.84 -1.41 -1.05
C ILE A 6 1.98 -0.71 -2.10
N VAL A 7 2.30 0.53 -2.44
CA VAL A 7 1.60 1.32 -3.45
C VAL A 7 2.58 1.78 -4.53
N GLY A 8 2.13 1.88 -5.77
CA GLY A 8 3.00 2.31 -6.86
C GLY A 8 2.34 2.14 -8.22
N HIS A 9 3.06 2.50 -9.28
CA HIS A 9 2.56 2.38 -10.65
C HIS A 9 2.78 0.98 -11.25
N GLY A 10 1.88 0.60 -12.15
CA GLY A 10 1.99 -0.64 -12.92
C GLY A 10 2.16 -1.85 -12.01
N ASP A 11 3.01 -2.80 -12.40
CA ASP A 11 3.17 -4.07 -11.68
C ASP A 11 4.17 -4.01 -10.52
N TYR A 12 4.74 -2.84 -10.20
CA TYR A 12 5.76 -2.70 -9.15
C TYR A 12 5.30 -3.25 -7.79
N PRO A 13 4.11 -2.86 -7.26
CA PRO A 13 3.67 -3.32 -5.95
C PRO A 13 3.49 -4.83 -5.88
N ASP A 14 2.84 -5.41 -6.91
CA ASP A 14 2.56 -6.83 -6.99
C ASP A 14 3.84 -7.65 -7.13
N ALA A 15 4.79 -7.20 -7.96
CA ALA A 15 6.08 -7.85 -8.12
C ALA A 15 6.90 -7.84 -6.82
N LEU A 16 6.86 -6.75 -6.07
CA LEU A 16 7.57 -6.64 -4.80
C LEU A 16 6.95 -7.54 -3.72
N LEU A 17 5.62 -7.64 -3.67
CA LEU A 17 4.92 -8.58 -2.78
C LEU A 17 5.27 -10.03 -3.12
N HIS A 18 5.21 -10.42 -4.40
CA HIS A 18 5.60 -11.76 -4.86
C HIS A 18 7.06 -12.08 -4.51
N ALA A 19 7.96 -11.13 -4.68
CA ALA A 19 9.36 -11.29 -4.29
C ALA A 19 9.49 -11.52 -2.78
N ALA A 20 8.78 -10.75 -1.96
CA ALA A 20 8.78 -10.93 -0.51
C ALA A 20 8.23 -12.30 -0.11
N GLU A 21 7.15 -12.77 -0.73
CA GLU A 21 6.55 -14.10 -0.50
C GLU A 21 7.49 -15.26 -0.84
N SER A 22 8.38 -15.08 -1.82
CA SER A 22 9.37 -16.11 -2.16
C SER A 22 10.42 -16.35 -1.06
N VAL A 23 10.60 -15.38 -0.15
CA VAL A 23 11.60 -15.41 0.93
C VAL A 23 10.95 -15.56 2.30
N LEU A 24 9.81 -14.91 2.52
CA LEU A 24 9.10 -14.85 3.79
C LEU A 24 7.90 -15.80 3.77
N ALA A 25 7.86 -16.72 4.74
CA ALA A 25 6.68 -17.56 4.94
C ALA A 25 5.57 -16.75 5.64
N GLY A 26 4.40 -16.61 5.00
CA GLY A 26 3.19 -16.07 5.63
C GLY A 26 3.06 -14.55 5.63
N THR A 27 2.92 -13.95 4.44
CA THR A 27 2.72 -12.50 4.18
C THR A 27 1.28 -12.02 4.42
N THR A 28 0.60 -12.53 5.45
CA THR A 28 -0.86 -12.30 5.63
C THR A 28 -1.26 -10.85 5.92
N GLN A 29 -0.32 -10.02 6.39
CA GLN A 29 -0.52 -8.59 6.66
C GLN A 29 0.20 -7.68 5.64
N MET A 30 0.54 -8.21 4.46
CA MET A 30 1.13 -7.44 3.37
C MET A 30 0.16 -7.39 2.20
N LYS A 31 -0.07 -6.20 1.64
CA LYS A 31 -0.94 -5.99 0.48
C LYS A 31 -0.27 -5.08 -0.54
N ALA A 32 -0.56 -5.33 -1.80
CA ALA A 32 -0.09 -4.54 -2.93
C ALA A 32 -1.29 -3.81 -3.58
N LEU A 33 -1.09 -2.54 -3.93
CA LEU A 33 -2.05 -1.71 -4.63
C LEU A 33 -1.37 -1.00 -5.80
N SER A 34 -1.75 -1.41 -7.00
CA SER A 34 -1.19 -0.92 -8.25
C SER A 34 -2.06 0.18 -8.84
N LEU A 35 -1.47 1.36 -9.06
CA LEU A 35 -2.09 2.47 -9.78
C LEU A 35 -1.86 2.27 -11.28
N GLN A 36 -2.95 1.99 -11.99
CA GLN A 36 -2.93 1.86 -13.45
C GLN A 36 -3.00 3.23 -14.12
N PRO A 37 -2.47 3.41 -15.35
CA PRO A 37 -2.39 4.71 -16.02
C PRO A 37 -3.73 5.42 -16.23
N ASP A 38 -4.83 4.67 -16.27
CA ASP A 38 -6.20 5.13 -16.50
C ASP A 38 -7.03 5.24 -15.21
N ALA A 39 -6.42 4.98 -14.05
CA ALA A 39 -7.11 4.98 -12.77
C ALA A 39 -7.35 6.40 -12.24
N ASP A 40 -8.52 6.62 -11.64
CA ASP A 40 -8.84 7.84 -10.91
C ASP A 40 -8.04 7.90 -9.58
N PRO A 41 -7.22 8.95 -9.35
CA PRO A 41 -6.49 9.13 -8.12
C PRO A 41 -7.37 9.20 -6.86
N ALA A 42 -8.58 9.76 -6.95
CA ALA A 42 -9.47 9.88 -5.78
C ALA A 42 -9.95 8.50 -5.30
N GLY A 43 -10.38 7.64 -6.24
CA GLY A 43 -10.71 6.25 -5.93
C GLY A 43 -9.51 5.41 -5.48
N PHE A 44 -8.28 5.83 -5.79
CA PHE A 44 -7.07 5.16 -5.32
C PHE A 44 -6.81 5.42 -3.82
N THR A 45 -7.00 6.65 -3.34
CA THR A 45 -6.88 6.95 -1.91
C THR A 45 -7.86 6.14 -1.06
N GLU A 46 -9.12 6.01 -1.49
CA GLU A 46 -10.12 5.18 -0.78
C GLU A 46 -9.71 3.70 -0.73
N LYS A 47 -9.10 3.18 -1.81
CA LYS A 47 -8.55 1.82 -1.82
C LYS A 47 -7.42 1.67 -0.81
N ILE A 48 -6.51 2.65 -0.71
CA ILE A 48 -5.44 2.62 0.29
C ILE A 48 -6.03 2.58 1.70
N GLU A 49 -6.98 3.45 2.01
CA GLU A 49 -7.64 3.50 3.33
C GLU A 49 -8.26 2.15 3.70
N LYS A 50 -9.02 1.56 2.79
CA LYS A 50 -9.62 0.24 3.00
C LYS A 50 -8.55 -0.83 3.26
N THR A 51 -7.50 -0.85 2.46
CA THR A 51 -6.42 -1.84 2.59
C THR A 51 -5.62 -1.64 3.88
N VAL A 52 -5.38 -0.40 4.31
CA VAL A 52 -4.79 -0.09 5.62
C VAL A 52 -5.62 -0.72 6.74
N MET A 53 -6.95 -0.55 6.74
CA MET A 53 -7.82 -1.17 7.74
C MET A 53 -7.80 -2.71 7.69
N GLU A 54 -7.60 -3.31 6.51
CA GLU A 54 -7.51 -4.77 6.37
C GLU A 54 -6.21 -5.35 6.93
N VAL A 55 -5.10 -4.60 6.90
CA VAL A 55 -3.79 -5.08 7.35
C VAL A 55 -3.41 -4.62 8.75
N ASP A 56 -4.11 -3.64 9.32
CA ASP A 56 -3.88 -3.19 10.69
C ASP A 56 -4.31 -4.26 11.71
N ALA A 57 -3.35 -4.73 12.51
CA ALA A 57 -3.58 -5.66 13.61
C ALA A 57 -3.39 -5.01 14.99
N GLY A 58 -3.48 -3.68 15.07
CA GLY A 58 -3.40 -2.89 16.30
C GLY A 58 -2.01 -2.35 16.64
N GLU A 59 -1.01 -2.61 15.80
CA GLU A 59 0.35 -2.04 15.91
C GLU A 59 0.64 -0.99 14.83
N GLY A 60 -0.35 -0.66 13.99
CA GLY A 60 -0.25 0.32 12.92
C GLY A 60 0.22 -0.27 11.58
N VAL A 61 0.37 0.61 10.58
CA VAL A 61 0.58 0.24 9.18
C VAL A 61 1.65 1.12 8.51
N ILE A 62 2.57 0.50 7.78
CA ILE A 62 3.51 1.19 6.90
C ILE A 62 2.93 1.23 5.49
N ILE A 63 2.89 2.41 4.88
CA ILE A 63 2.61 2.58 3.45
C ILE A 63 3.94 2.81 2.72
N MET A 64 4.33 1.86 1.86
CA MET A 64 5.56 1.91 1.08
C MET A 64 5.26 2.28 -0.38
N THR A 65 5.91 3.31 -0.88
CA THR A 65 5.67 3.87 -2.22
C THR A 65 6.82 3.60 -3.18
N ASP A 66 6.54 3.55 -4.48
CA ASP A 66 7.55 3.43 -5.55
C ASP A 66 8.47 4.67 -5.69
N MET A 67 7.88 5.84 -5.92
CA MET A 67 8.57 7.06 -6.31
C MET A 67 8.00 8.28 -5.58
N MET A 68 8.89 9.03 -4.92
CA MET A 68 8.52 10.26 -4.24
C MET A 68 7.96 11.30 -5.24
N GLY A 69 6.83 11.92 -4.91
CA GLY A 69 6.17 12.95 -5.73
C GLY A 69 5.22 12.41 -6.81
N GLY A 70 5.13 11.09 -6.98
CA GLY A 70 4.14 10.45 -7.87
C GLY A 70 2.72 10.45 -7.30
N ALA A 71 1.73 10.17 -8.15
CA ALA A 71 0.33 10.05 -7.73
C ALA A 71 0.10 9.01 -6.60
N PRO A 72 0.71 7.82 -6.60
CA PRO A 72 0.60 6.87 -5.49
C PRO A 72 1.13 7.45 -4.18
N THR A 73 2.27 8.14 -4.22
CA THR A 73 2.86 8.77 -3.04
C THR A 73 2.00 9.91 -2.51
N ASN A 74 1.43 10.74 -3.39
CA ASN A 74 0.54 11.82 -2.97
C ASN A 74 -0.75 11.26 -2.32
N ALA A 75 -1.30 10.17 -2.87
CA ALA A 75 -2.44 9.47 -2.27
C ALA A 75 -2.09 8.87 -0.91
N ALA A 76 -0.90 8.28 -0.77
CA ALA A 76 -0.39 7.76 0.51
C ALA A 76 -0.17 8.86 1.56
N LEU A 77 0.35 10.02 1.17
CA LEU A 77 0.57 11.16 2.07
C LEU A 77 -0.74 11.69 2.68
N ALA A 78 -1.85 11.59 1.94
CA ALA A 78 -3.17 11.95 2.47
C ALA A 78 -3.61 11.07 3.66
N MET A 79 -3.00 9.89 3.84
CA MET A 79 -3.30 8.96 4.93
C MET A 79 -2.49 9.22 6.20
N LEU A 80 -1.51 10.14 6.21
CA LEU A 80 -0.65 10.37 7.39
C LEU A 80 -1.41 10.85 8.64
N ASN A 81 -2.64 11.37 8.49
CA ASN A 81 -3.50 11.75 9.62
C ASN A 81 -4.57 10.70 9.93
N HIS A 82 -4.59 9.58 9.21
CA HIS A 82 -5.54 8.49 9.45
C HIS A 82 -5.13 7.71 10.70
N PRO A 83 -6.06 7.38 11.62
CA PRO A 83 -5.74 6.54 12.77
C PRO A 83 -5.16 5.18 12.33
N GLY A 84 -3.97 4.83 12.82
CA GLY A 84 -3.31 3.55 12.53
C GLY A 84 -2.25 3.59 11.42
N VAL A 85 -2.05 4.73 10.73
CA VAL A 85 -0.93 4.97 9.80
C VAL A 85 0.17 5.80 10.49
#